data_AF-A0A6A4X7L5-F1
#
_entry.id   AF-A0A6A4X7L5-F1
#
_cell.length_a   1.000
_cell.length_b   1.000
_cell.length_c   1.000
_cell.angle_alpha   90.00
_cell.angle_beta   90.00
_cell.angle_gamma   90.00
#
_symmetry.space_group_name_H-M   'P 1'
#
loop_
_entity.id
_entity.type
_entity.pdbx_description
1 polymer ?
#
loop_
_entity_poly.entity_id
_entity_poly.type
_entity_poly.pdbx_seq_one_letter_code
_entity_poly.pdbx_strand_id
1 'polypeptide(L)'
;MEDHLRIAVDRLGDPVVQETPGQGLCSPELVLLLASEHGPLCAAAVELVTAVVRRLGRRVSAALDDAEGFLELLDELVYKLSTISDPGCARAIVTVLMLMLENHADVLELVCQNYRGIRPVLKRWHGGGFDLLLLKFGVAVVSGDLQLAESEHLRRAATLIQAAYRGHRLRRRLADATGTITRLQRRIRRRQRRAFRQRLQQRWEETAAFSSALERQQRRREHTERVLRDVAQLSAGKVPAFLRTRREAAAARIQAAWRAYRVRRRLAEWRLQRRRQRAAVTVQRWWRRRLIGLRLDRALGEPPLEITLQEVEKYQQQIDSAVEAARAAAGPDAPVPTRAELQRQLAECEAALGRTARRLARDAACRRRCRQLLAHCQAVCSTMALPADQVPPHEFRCPDPRLAAEARRLHRRATARAAAPWWERLDEEGDGYGGLGPEERHGGMGREHGYGGMGNDALYGGVDLKDLYGTGNGDLFAGVSR
;
A
#
# COMPACT_ATOMS: atom_id res chain seq x y z
N MET A 1 51.62 14.19 -13.10
CA MET A 1 50.19 14.61 -13.03
C MET A 1 49.49 13.94 -11.84
N GLU A 2 49.56 12.62 -11.69
CA GLU A 2 49.24 11.95 -10.40
C GLU A 2 50.07 12.51 -9.23
N ASP A 3 51.35 12.80 -9.45
CA ASP A 3 52.19 13.43 -8.42
C ASP A 3 51.73 14.83 -8.01
N HIS A 4 51.17 15.62 -8.94
CA HIS A 4 50.63 16.95 -8.61
C HIS A 4 49.32 16.86 -7.83
N LEU A 5 48.46 15.89 -8.16
CA LEU A 5 47.24 15.59 -7.39
C LEU A 5 47.58 15.06 -5.99
N ARG A 6 48.60 14.21 -5.86
CA ARG A 6 49.11 13.72 -4.57
C ARG A 6 49.68 14.86 -3.73
N ILE A 7 50.53 15.71 -4.32
CA ILE A 7 51.13 16.87 -3.63
C ILE A 7 50.06 17.88 -3.21
N ALA A 8 49.05 18.14 -4.04
CA ALA A 8 47.94 19.03 -3.68
C ALA A 8 47.07 18.45 -2.55
N VAL A 9 46.75 17.16 -2.61
CA VAL A 9 45.98 16.46 -1.56
C VAL A 9 46.76 16.35 -0.25
N ASP A 10 48.08 16.08 -0.30
CA ASP A 10 48.95 16.01 0.87
C ASP A 10 49.14 17.39 1.52
N ARG A 11 49.35 18.45 0.72
CA ARG A 11 49.44 19.84 1.22
C ARG A 11 48.11 20.36 1.79
N LEU A 12 46.97 19.93 1.27
CA LEU A 12 45.64 20.27 1.79
C LEU A 12 45.23 19.36 2.98
N GLY A 13 45.87 18.20 3.14
CA GLY A 13 45.57 17.18 4.15
C GLY A 13 46.31 17.38 5.48
N ASP A 14 47.53 17.93 5.46
CA ASP A 14 48.39 18.01 6.64
C ASP A 14 47.93 19.07 7.67
N PRO A 15 47.72 18.70 8.95
CA PRO A 15 47.33 19.63 10.01
C PRO A 15 48.50 20.48 10.55
N VAL A 16 49.74 20.27 10.06
CA VAL A 16 50.97 20.83 10.66
C VAL A 16 51.51 22.06 9.92
N VAL A 17 51.02 22.39 8.73
CA VAL A 17 51.41 23.63 8.02
C VAL A 17 50.30 24.67 8.17
N GLN A 18 50.13 25.17 9.39
CA GLN A 18 49.30 26.34 9.68
C GLN A 18 50.19 27.51 10.07
N GLU A 19 50.57 28.34 9.10
CA GLU A 19 50.84 29.75 9.39
C GLU A 19 49.99 30.72 8.55
N THR A 20 49.35 30.28 7.45
CA THR A 20 48.38 31.12 6.72
C THR A 20 47.19 30.28 6.19
N PRO A 21 46.00 30.36 6.82
CA PRO A 21 44.83 29.56 6.45
C PRO A 21 44.19 29.89 5.08
N GLY A 22 44.79 30.78 4.26
CA GLY A 22 44.27 31.21 2.95
C GLY A 22 44.97 30.64 1.71
N GLN A 23 46.20 30.14 1.82
CA GLN A 23 47.03 29.81 0.63
C GLN A 23 46.57 28.58 -0.18
N GLY A 24 45.72 27.71 0.38
CA GLY A 24 45.28 26.48 -0.29
C GLY A 24 44.13 26.65 -1.28
N LEU A 25 43.36 27.74 -1.20
CA LEU A 25 42.25 28.02 -2.13
C LEU A 25 42.72 28.75 -3.39
N CYS A 26 43.68 29.66 -3.25
CA CYS A 26 44.25 30.45 -4.34
C CYS A 26 45.52 29.80 -4.93
N SER A 27 45.78 28.53 -4.64
CA SER A 27 46.99 27.86 -5.16
C SER A 27 46.92 27.76 -6.69
N PRO A 28 47.97 28.15 -7.43
CA PRO A 28 47.97 28.11 -8.89
C PRO A 28 47.80 26.67 -9.42
N GLU A 29 48.20 25.65 -8.66
CA GLU A 29 47.97 24.25 -9.06
C GLU A 29 46.48 23.87 -9.08
N LEU A 30 45.66 24.45 -8.20
CA LEU A 30 44.22 24.19 -8.15
C LEU A 30 43.47 24.89 -9.29
N VAL A 31 43.85 26.13 -9.63
CA VAL A 31 43.31 26.85 -10.79
C VAL A 31 43.70 26.13 -12.08
N LEU A 32 44.92 25.60 -12.18
CA LEU A 32 45.38 24.83 -13.34
C LEU A 32 44.64 23.48 -13.46
N LEU A 33 44.31 22.82 -12.35
CA LEU A 33 43.49 21.61 -12.33
C LEU A 33 42.04 21.91 -12.75
N LEU A 34 41.47 23.03 -12.31
CA LEU A 34 40.17 23.50 -12.77
C LEU A 34 40.21 23.82 -14.26
N ALA A 35 41.27 24.47 -14.76
CA ALA A 35 41.44 24.83 -16.17
C ALA A 35 41.52 23.61 -17.11
N SER A 36 41.81 22.41 -16.61
CA SER A 36 41.89 21.19 -17.42
C SER A 36 40.61 20.92 -18.24
N GLU A 37 40.78 20.48 -19.50
CA GLU A 37 39.67 20.14 -20.40
C GLU A 37 39.06 18.75 -20.12
N HIS A 38 39.72 17.95 -19.29
CA HIS A 38 39.29 16.61 -18.93
C HIS A 38 38.15 16.67 -17.90
N GLY A 39 36.92 16.36 -18.34
CA GLY A 39 35.72 16.38 -17.50
C GLY A 39 35.84 15.70 -16.12
N PRO A 40 36.40 14.48 -16.00
CA PRO A 40 36.57 13.81 -14.70
C PRO A 40 37.54 14.53 -13.77
N LEU A 41 38.59 15.17 -14.31
CA LEU A 41 39.55 15.95 -13.54
C LEU A 41 38.93 17.27 -13.07
N CYS A 42 38.16 17.94 -13.93
CA CYS A 42 37.37 19.11 -13.56
C CYS A 42 36.36 18.77 -12.45
N ALA A 43 35.69 17.61 -12.52
CA ALA A 43 34.77 17.15 -11.47
C ALA A 43 35.49 16.95 -10.12
N ALA A 44 36.62 16.24 -10.13
CA ALA A 44 37.43 16.02 -8.93
C ALA A 44 37.99 17.34 -8.36
N ALA A 45 38.41 18.27 -9.23
CA ALA A 45 38.87 19.60 -8.81
C ALA A 45 37.74 20.42 -8.16
N VAL A 46 36.53 20.41 -8.74
CA VAL A 46 35.36 21.08 -8.14
C VAL A 46 34.97 20.44 -6.80
N GLU A 47 35.05 19.11 -6.67
CA GLU A 47 34.83 18.42 -5.39
C GLU A 47 35.88 18.78 -4.34
N LEU A 48 37.15 18.88 -4.73
CA LEU A 48 38.24 19.35 -3.86
C LEU A 48 37.98 20.78 -3.40
N VAL A 49 37.64 21.70 -4.30
CA VAL A 49 37.25 23.07 -3.94
C VAL A 49 36.07 23.06 -2.99
N THR A 50 35.05 22.24 -3.25
CA THR A 50 33.89 22.11 -2.35
C THR A 50 34.31 21.67 -0.95
N ALA A 51 35.20 20.68 -0.85
CA ALA A 51 35.69 20.17 0.43
C ALA A 51 36.51 21.21 1.18
N VAL A 52 37.37 21.95 0.47
CA VAL A 52 38.21 23.02 1.03
C VAL A 52 37.35 24.19 1.52
N VAL A 53 36.37 24.66 0.72
CA VAL A 53 35.43 25.72 1.13
C VAL A 53 34.62 25.30 2.36
N ARG A 54 34.16 24.05 2.43
CA ARG A 54 33.44 23.52 3.61
C ARG A 54 34.32 23.44 4.85
N ARG A 55 35.61 23.07 4.69
CA ARG A 55 36.56 22.94 5.79
C ARG A 55 37.01 24.29 6.33
N LEU A 56 37.23 25.27 5.45
CA LEU A 56 37.62 26.62 5.83
C LEU A 56 36.43 27.41 6.39
N GLY A 57 35.21 27.17 5.92
CA GLY A 57 34.00 27.81 6.44
C GLY A 57 34.17 29.33 6.46
N ARG A 58 33.98 29.97 7.63
CA ARG A 58 34.15 31.43 7.79
C ARG A 58 35.61 31.93 7.69
N ARG A 59 36.61 31.05 7.56
CA ARG A 59 38.03 31.42 7.43
C ARG A 59 38.47 31.66 5.99
N VAL A 60 37.59 31.47 5.00
CA VAL A 60 37.88 31.84 3.60
C VAL A 60 38.12 33.36 3.46
N SER A 61 37.71 34.17 4.44
CA SER A 61 38.04 35.60 4.48
C SER A 61 39.54 35.89 4.50
N ALA A 62 40.36 35.00 5.08
CA ALA A 62 41.83 35.13 5.04
C ALA A 62 42.43 34.76 3.67
N ALA A 63 41.65 34.13 2.78
CA ALA A 63 42.00 33.93 1.38
C ALA A 63 41.52 35.10 0.50
N LEU A 64 40.56 35.91 0.97
CA LEU A 64 40.13 37.15 0.30
C LEU A 64 41.16 38.27 0.41
N ASP A 65 42.13 38.16 1.33
CA ASP A 65 43.28 39.07 1.42
C ASP A 65 44.15 39.00 0.14
N ASP A 66 44.10 37.89 -0.59
CA ASP A 66 44.64 37.71 -1.95
C ASP A 66 43.49 37.82 -2.97
N ALA A 67 43.02 39.05 -3.17
CA ALA A 67 41.85 39.36 -3.99
C ALA A 67 42.02 38.93 -5.46
N GLU A 68 43.25 38.92 -5.99
CA GLU A 68 43.54 38.52 -7.37
C GLU A 68 43.38 37.01 -7.55
N GLY A 69 44.00 36.18 -6.70
CA GLY A 69 43.89 34.72 -6.80
C GLY A 69 42.47 34.19 -6.55
N PHE A 70 41.66 34.88 -5.72
CA PHE A 70 40.27 34.51 -5.50
C PHE A 70 39.36 34.87 -6.69
N LEU A 71 39.62 36.00 -7.35
CA LEU A 71 38.92 36.38 -8.59
C LEU A 71 39.23 35.42 -9.73
N GLU A 72 40.48 34.98 -9.88
CA GLU A 72 40.86 33.96 -10.88
C GLU A 72 40.12 32.63 -10.66
N LEU A 73 39.96 32.21 -9.40
CA LEU A 73 39.19 31.02 -9.06
C LEU A 73 37.71 31.17 -9.42
N LEU A 74 37.09 32.32 -9.14
CA LEU A 74 35.70 32.59 -9.49
C LEU A 74 35.51 32.68 -11.01
N ASP A 75 36.43 33.33 -11.71
CA ASP A 75 36.43 33.44 -13.18
C ASP A 75 36.51 32.07 -13.82
N GLU A 76 37.40 31.20 -13.35
CA GLU A 76 37.53 29.84 -13.87
C GLU A 76 36.26 29.01 -13.57
N LEU A 77 35.67 29.12 -12.37
CA LEU A 77 34.42 28.42 -12.04
C LEU A 77 33.24 28.90 -12.92
N VAL A 78 33.11 30.20 -13.16
CA VAL A 78 32.04 30.77 -14.01
C VAL A 78 32.29 30.46 -15.49
N TYR A 79 33.54 30.45 -15.92
CA TYR A 79 33.95 30.02 -17.26
C TYR A 79 33.61 28.55 -17.48
N LYS A 80 33.97 27.66 -16.54
CA LYS A 80 33.61 26.24 -16.58
C LYS A 80 32.11 26.03 -16.56
N LEU A 81 31.34 26.82 -15.80
CA LEU A 81 29.87 26.75 -15.83
C LEU A 81 29.30 27.06 -17.23
N SER A 82 30.03 27.81 -18.06
CA SER A 82 29.64 28.18 -19.42
C SER A 82 30.08 27.16 -20.48
N THR A 83 31.20 26.49 -20.27
CA THR A 83 31.82 25.55 -21.22
C THR A 83 31.50 24.09 -20.95
N ILE A 84 31.25 23.71 -19.69
CA ILE A 84 31.00 22.32 -19.32
C ILE A 84 29.69 21.81 -19.94
N SER A 85 29.68 20.52 -20.28
CA SER A 85 28.50 19.84 -20.84
C SER A 85 27.77 18.97 -19.83
N ASP A 86 28.44 18.58 -18.73
CA ASP A 86 27.86 17.71 -17.71
C ASP A 86 27.01 18.50 -16.68
N PRO A 87 25.71 18.18 -16.52
CA PRO A 87 24.86 18.81 -15.51
C PRO A 87 25.28 18.48 -14.07
N GLY A 88 25.94 17.35 -13.82
CA GLY A 88 26.46 16.99 -12.50
C GLY A 88 27.55 17.95 -12.03
N CYS A 89 28.53 18.20 -12.89
CA CYS A 89 29.60 19.17 -12.65
C CYS A 89 29.06 20.60 -12.57
N ALA A 90 28.13 20.99 -13.46
CA ALA A 90 27.50 22.31 -13.40
C ALA A 90 26.77 22.54 -12.07
N ARG A 91 26.06 21.52 -11.57
CA ARG A 91 25.45 21.55 -10.24
C ARG A 91 26.49 21.71 -9.14
N ALA A 92 27.60 20.96 -9.21
CA ALA A 92 28.67 21.05 -8.22
C ALA A 92 29.28 22.45 -8.19
N ILE A 93 29.57 23.06 -9.35
CA ILE A 93 30.07 24.43 -9.48
C ILE A 93 29.10 25.43 -8.84
N VAL A 94 27.80 25.39 -9.20
CA VAL A 94 26.80 26.29 -8.60
C VAL A 94 26.65 26.05 -7.10
N THR A 95 26.83 24.81 -6.63
CA THR A 95 26.83 24.49 -5.19
C THR A 95 28.02 25.13 -4.48
N VAL A 96 29.23 25.07 -5.06
CA VAL A 96 30.43 25.72 -4.53
C VAL A 96 30.23 27.23 -4.47
N LEU A 97 29.78 27.85 -5.56
CA LEU A 97 29.53 29.29 -5.62
C LEU A 97 28.50 29.71 -4.56
N MET A 98 27.40 28.95 -4.42
CA MET A 98 26.42 29.19 -3.35
C MET A 98 27.01 29.05 -1.95
N LEU A 99 27.85 28.04 -1.71
CA LEU A 99 28.52 27.85 -0.42
C LEU A 99 29.47 29.01 -0.10
N MET A 100 30.16 29.56 -1.10
CA MET A 100 31.00 30.75 -0.93
C MET A 100 30.15 31.97 -0.55
N LEU A 101 29.03 32.20 -1.26
CA LEU A 101 28.10 33.29 -0.97
C LEU A 101 27.43 33.19 0.42
N GLU A 102 27.12 31.97 0.87
CA GLU A 102 26.49 31.73 2.18
C GLU A 102 27.44 31.95 3.35
N ASN A 103 28.74 31.70 3.15
CA ASN A 103 29.74 31.83 4.21
C ASN A 103 30.34 33.24 4.29
N HIS A 104 30.28 34.03 3.21
CA HIS A 104 30.94 35.34 3.09
C HIS A 104 30.08 36.38 2.38
N ALA A 105 29.74 37.47 3.08
CA ALA A 105 28.94 38.56 2.53
C ALA A 105 29.70 39.35 1.45
N ASP A 106 31.01 39.54 1.61
CA ASP A 106 31.84 40.33 0.68
C ASP A 106 31.95 39.67 -0.71
N VAL A 107 31.88 38.34 -0.76
CA VAL A 107 31.87 37.56 -2.01
C VAL A 107 30.58 37.84 -2.81
N LEU A 108 29.46 38.09 -2.14
CA LEU A 108 28.21 38.45 -2.82
C LEU A 108 28.34 39.79 -3.53
N GLU A 109 28.94 40.78 -2.89
CA GLU A 109 29.18 42.09 -3.50
C GLU A 109 30.13 41.98 -4.70
N LEU A 110 31.23 41.25 -4.56
CA LEU A 110 32.19 40.97 -5.63
C LEU A 110 31.52 40.28 -6.83
N VAL A 111 30.67 39.27 -6.57
CA VAL A 111 29.98 38.51 -7.62
C VAL A 111 28.91 39.35 -8.32
N CYS A 112 28.18 40.20 -7.57
CA CYS A 112 27.21 41.14 -8.11
C CYS A 112 27.86 42.23 -8.98
N GLN A 113 29.09 42.64 -8.66
CA GLN A 113 29.86 43.62 -9.44
C GLN A 113 30.44 43.01 -10.72
N ASN A 114 31.07 41.83 -10.63
CA ASN A 114 31.85 41.24 -11.72
C ASN A 114 31.05 40.30 -12.65
N TYR A 115 29.95 39.67 -12.17
CA TYR A 115 29.22 38.64 -12.94
C TYR A 115 27.75 39.00 -13.22
N ARG A 116 27.45 40.27 -13.55
CA ARG A 116 26.10 40.73 -13.93
C ARG A 116 25.48 39.95 -15.10
N GLY A 117 26.32 39.34 -15.94
CA GLY A 117 25.94 38.53 -17.10
C GLY A 117 25.70 37.03 -16.83
N ILE A 118 25.63 36.56 -15.59
CA ILE A 118 25.54 35.11 -15.32
C ILE A 118 24.16 34.50 -15.62
N ARG A 119 23.09 35.31 -15.67
CA ARG A 119 21.70 34.83 -15.85
C ARG A 119 21.45 34.02 -17.13
N PRO A 120 21.92 34.42 -18.32
CA PRO A 120 21.81 33.62 -19.53
C PRO A 120 22.55 32.28 -19.44
N VAL A 121 23.70 32.24 -18.75
CA VAL A 121 24.45 31.00 -18.47
C VAL A 121 23.62 30.06 -17.60
N LEU A 122 22.99 30.57 -16.54
CA LEU A 122 22.09 29.77 -15.68
C LEU A 122 20.83 29.27 -16.42
N LYS A 123 20.34 30.03 -17.42
CA LYS A 123 19.19 29.60 -18.24
C LYS A 123 19.46 28.33 -19.04
N ARG A 124 20.69 28.14 -19.52
CA ARG A 124 21.12 26.93 -20.25
C ARG A 124 20.92 25.66 -19.43
N TRP A 125 21.03 25.75 -18.10
CA TRP A 125 20.97 24.61 -17.19
C TRP A 125 19.57 24.27 -16.68
N HIS A 126 18.53 24.99 -17.14
CA HIS A 126 17.15 24.68 -16.76
C HIS A 126 16.74 23.29 -17.27
N GLY A 127 16.09 22.51 -16.40
CA GLY A 127 15.73 21.12 -16.68
C GLY A 127 16.83 20.10 -16.36
N GLY A 128 18.01 20.54 -15.90
CA GLY A 128 19.13 19.67 -15.51
C GLY A 128 18.97 18.98 -14.13
N GLY A 129 17.83 19.16 -13.45
CA GLY A 129 17.55 18.50 -12.17
C GLY A 129 18.01 19.26 -10.91
N PHE A 130 18.47 20.50 -11.05
CA PHE A 130 18.87 21.38 -9.95
C PHE A 130 18.32 22.81 -10.07
N ASP A 131 17.13 22.94 -10.68
CA ASP A 131 16.47 24.22 -10.97
C ASP A 131 16.23 25.09 -9.72
N LEU A 132 15.98 24.46 -8.56
CA LEU A 132 15.83 25.16 -7.29
C LEU A 132 17.13 25.84 -6.85
N LEU A 133 18.27 25.19 -7.08
CA LEU A 133 19.59 25.74 -6.77
C LEU A 133 19.94 26.89 -7.74
N LEU A 134 19.65 26.71 -9.04
CA LEU A 134 19.79 27.76 -10.05
C LEU A 134 18.92 28.99 -9.72
N LEU A 135 17.69 28.77 -9.26
CA LEU A 135 16.80 29.83 -8.83
C LEU A 135 17.39 30.58 -7.63
N LYS A 136 17.84 29.86 -6.59
CA LYS A 136 18.43 30.46 -5.39
C LYS A 136 19.65 31.32 -5.74
N PHE A 137 20.59 30.76 -6.49
CA PHE A 137 21.80 31.48 -6.93
C PHE A 137 21.45 32.69 -7.83
N GLY A 138 20.57 32.50 -8.82
CA GLY A 138 20.17 33.57 -9.73
C GLY A 138 19.35 34.70 -9.09
N VAL A 139 18.64 34.42 -8.00
CA VAL A 139 18.01 35.46 -7.16
C VAL A 139 19.09 36.17 -6.35
N ALA A 140 19.95 35.44 -5.64
CA ALA A 140 21.00 36.02 -4.79
C ALA A 140 21.90 37.00 -5.56
N VAL A 141 22.39 36.60 -6.74
CA VAL A 141 23.31 37.43 -7.55
C VAL A 141 22.64 38.68 -8.12
N VAL A 142 21.31 38.71 -8.27
CA VAL A 142 20.63 39.88 -8.85
C VAL A 142 19.96 40.77 -7.82
N SER A 143 19.44 40.21 -6.73
CA SER A 143 18.98 41.04 -5.62
C SER A 143 20.12 41.58 -4.78
N GLY A 144 21.31 40.95 -4.84
CA GLY A 144 22.37 41.21 -3.87
C GLY A 144 21.97 40.82 -2.44
N ASP A 145 20.93 39.96 -2.31
CA ASP A 145 20.33 39.59 -1.04
C ASP A 145 20.11 38.09 -0.97
N LEU A 146 20.86 37.44 -0.07
CA LEU A 146 20.81 36.02 0.19
C LEU A 146 19.53 35.59 0.93
N GLN A 147 18.96 36.46 1.78
CA GLN A 147 17.73 36.15 2.53
C GLN A 147 16.52 36.10 1.59
N LEU A 148 16.43 37.04 0.65
CA LEU A 148 15.42 37.00 -0.41
C LEU A 148 15.54 35.72 -1.25
N ALA A 149 16.75 35.34 -1.62
CA ALA A 149 17.02 34.10 -2.37
C ALA A 149 16.59 32.84 -1.60
N GLU A 150 16.88 32.75 -0.31
CA GLU A 150 16.45 31.64 0.54
C GLU A 150 14.92 31.58 0.66
N SER A 151 14.28 32.73 0.86
CA SER A 151 12.82 32.80 0.98
C SER A 151 12.10 32.31 -0.29
N GLU A 152 12.60 32.70 -1.47
CA GLU A 152 12.06 32.28 -2.76
C GLU A 152 12.33 30.79 -3.05
N HIS A 153 13.52 30.31 -2.70
CA HIS A 153 13.87 28.89 -2.76
C HIS A 153 12.89 28.04 -1.94
N LEU A 154 12.67 28.41 -0.67
CA LEU A 154 11.73 27.71 0.21
C LEU A 154 10.28 27.79 -0.30
N ARG A 155 9.85 28.95 -0.78
CA ARG A 155 8.51 29.15 -1.36
C ARG A 155 8.28 28.24 -2.57
N ARG A 156 9.26 28.16 -3.48
CA ARG A 156 9.17 27.32 -4.67
C ARG A 156 9.22 25.84 -4.32
N ALA A 157 10.10 25.42 -3.41
CA ALA A 157 10.18 24.05 -2.92
C ALA A 157 8.86 23.60 -2.27
N ALA A 158 8.27 24.44 -1.40
CA ALA A 158 6.99 24.18 -0.78
C ALA A 158 5.87 24.01 -1.83
N THR A 159 5.85 24.86 -2.85
CA THR A 159 4.87 24.77 -3.95
C THR A 159 4.98 23.45 -4.70
N LEU A 160 6.20 23.00 -5.01
CA LEU A 160 6.44 21.72 -5.70
C LEU A 160 6.00 20.52 -4.84
N ILE A 161 6.37 20.51 -3.56
CA ILE A 161 5.97 19.46 -2.61
C ILE A 161 4.44 19.42 -2.47
N GLN A 162 3.80 20.58 -2.34
CA GLN A 162 2.36 20.67 -2.21
C GLN A 162 1.64 20.19 -3.49
N ALA A 163 2.12 20.58 -4.67
CA ALA A 163 1.57 20.13 -5.94
C ALA A 163 1.70 18.61 -6.10
N ALA A 164 2.87 18.05 -5.81
CA ALA A 164 3.13 16.61 -5.86
C ALA A 164 2.21 15.85 -4.88
N TYR A 165 2.08 16.34 -3.65
CA TYR A 165 1.22 15.73 -2.64
C TYR A 165 -0.27 15.80 -3.02
N ARG A 166 -0.75 16.96 -3.48
CA ARG A 166 -2.14 17.14 -3.95
C ARG A 166 -2.43 16.20 -5.11
N GLY A 167 -1.51 16.07 -6.08
CA GLY A 167 -1.61 15.13 -7.19
C GLY A 167 -1.64 13.67 -6.73
N HIS A 168 -0.74 13.26 -5.83
CA HIS A 168 -0.74 11.92 -5.25
C HIS A 168 -2.05 11.60 -4.54
N ARG A 169 -2.54 12.52 -3.69
CA ARG A 169 -3.79 12.37 -2.95
C ARG A 169 -5.00 12.24 -3.88
N LEU A 170 -5.05 13.03 -4.95
CA LEU A 170 -6.12 12.94 -5.95
C LEU A 170 -6.09 11.60 -6.69
N ARG A 171 -4.91 11.16 -7.17
CA ARG A 171 -4.75 9.88 -7.84
C ARG A 171 -5.16 8.70 -6.95
N ARG A 172 -4.79 8.71 -5.67
CA ARG A 172 -5.23 7.72 -4.68
C ARG A 172 -6.76 7.70 -4.55
N ARG A 173 -7.40 8.86 -4.40
CA ARG A 173 -8.87 8.95 -4.29
C ARG A 173 -9.59 8.43 -5.53
N LEU A 174 -9.06 8.73 -6.72
CA LEU A 174 -9.61 8.22 -7.97
C LEU A 174 -9.45 6.70 -8.08
N ALA A 175 -8.30 6.15 -7.71
CA ALA A 175 -8.08 4.70 -7.67
C ALA A 175 -9.01 3.99 -6.67
N ASP A 176 -9.25 4.59 -5.50
CA ASP A 176 -10.21 4.06 -4.53
C ASP A 176 -11.65 4.08 -5.09
N ALA A 177 -12.04 5.19 -5.75
CA ALA A 177 -13.35 5.34 -6.36
C ALA A 177 -13.58 4.37 -7.53
N THR A 178 -12.59 4.17 -8.41
CA THR A 178 -12.71 3.17 -9.47
C THR A 178 -12.83 1.77 -8.87
N GLY A 179 -12.06 1.47 -7.82
CA GLY A 179 -12.16 0.21 -7.07
C GLY A 179 -13.53 -0.02 -6.40
N THR A 180 -14.21 1.01 -5.91
CA THR A 180 -15.57 0.89 -5.37
C THR A 180 -16.60 0.69 -6.47
N ILE A 181 -16.51 1.43 -7.58
CA ILE A 181 -17.39 1.29 -8.75
C ILE A 181 -17.28 -0.12 -9.33
N THR A 182 -16.08 -0.65 -9.53
CA THR A 182 -15.88 -2.02 -10.03
C THR A 182 -16.50 -3.05 -9.10
N ARG A 183 -16.36 -2.89 -7.77
CA ARG A 183 -16.99 -3.78 -6.79
C ARG A 183 -18.52 -3.72 -6.87
N LEU A 184 -19.10 -2.53 -7.01
CA LEU A 184 -20.53 -2.35 -7.19
C LEU A 184 -21.04 -3.03 -8.47
N GLN A 185 -20.37 -2.79 -9.59
CA GLN A 185 -20.71 -3.42 -10.88
C GLN A 185 -20.64 -4.95 -10.80
N ARG A 186 -19.59 -5.51 -10.18
CA ARG A 186 -19.48 -6.95 -9.94
C ARG A 186 -20.63 -7.48 -9.07
N ARG A 187 -21.03 -6.74 -8.03
CA ARG A 187 -22.15 -7.12 -7.16
C ARG A 187 -23.48 -7.13 -7.92
N ILE A 188 -23.73 -6.10 -8.74
CA ILE A 188 -24.95 -6.00 -9.57
C ILE A 188 -25.00 -7.15 -10.57
N ARG A 189 -23.92 -7.39 -11.32
CA ARG A 189 -23.83 -8.50 -12.29
C ARG A 189 -24.02 -9.86 -11.62
N ARG A 190 -23.44 -10.08 -10.43
CA ARG A 190 -23.65 -11.31 -9.64
C ARG A 190 -25.10 -11.46 -9.20
N ARG A 191 -25.76 -10.37 -8.76
CA ARG A 191 -27.17 -10.39 -8.37
C ARG A 191 -28.07 -10.75 -9.57
N GLN A 192 -27.82 -10.14 -10.73
CA GLN A 192 -28.54 -10.44 -11.96
C GLN A 192 -28.37 -11.90 -12.39
N ARG A 193 -27.14 -12.43 -12.40
CA ARG A 193 -26.88 -13.84 -12.73
C ARG A 193 -27.56 -14.81 -11.75
N ARG A 194 -27.58 -14.49 -10.46
CA ARG A 194 -28.29 -15.30 -9.45
C ARG A 194 -29.79 -15.30 -9.69
N ALA A 195 -30.39 -14.14 -9.91
CA ALA A 195 -31.82 -14.03 -10.19
C ALA A 195 -32.20 -14.79 -11.48
N PHE A 196 -31.39 -14.68 -12.53
CA PHE A 196 -31.59 -15.44 -13.77
C PHE A 196 -31.51 -16.95 -13.55
N ARG A 197 -30.47 -17.43 -12.85
CA ARG A 197 -30.33 -18.86 -12.52
C ARG A 197 -31.50 -19.38 -11.68
N GLN A 198 -31.97 -18.60 -10.72
CA GLN A 198 -33.12 -18.97 -9.88
C GLN A 198 -34.40 -19.10 -10.72
N ARG A 199 -34.68 -18.15 -11.61
CA ARG A 199 -35.85 -18.23 -12.51
C ARG A 199 -35.77 -19.44 -13.43
N LEU A 200 -34.58 -19.71 -13.98
CA LEU A 200 -34.37 -20.88 -14.82
C LEU A 200 -34.59 -22.17 -14.02
N GLN A 201 -34.00 -22.26 -12.82
CA GLN A 201 -34.16 -23.41 -11.94
C GLN A 201 -35.62 -23.63 -11.53
N GLN A 202 -36.37 -22.57 -11.22
CA GLN A 202 -37.80 -22.66 -10.93
C GLN A 202 -38.57 -23.25 -12.11
N ARG A 203 -38.32 -22.78 -13.33
CA ARG A 203 -38.95 -23.35 -14.54
C ARG A 203 -38.60 -24.82 -14.76
N TRP A 204 -37.35 -25.21 -14.50
CA TRP A 204 -36.94 -26.62 -14.55
C TRP A 204 -37.64 -27.46 -13.47
N GLU A 205 -37.79 -26.93 -12.26
CA GLU A 205 -38.47 -27.60 -11.16
C GLU A 205 -39.98 -27.74 -11.44
N GLU A 206 -40.62 -26.71 -11.97
CA GLU A 206 -42.04 -26.72 -12.37
C GLU A 206 -42.31 -27.74 -13.47
N THR A 207 -41.49 -27.75 -14.54
CA THR A 207 -41.64 -28.71 -15.64
C THR A 207 -41.37 -30.15 -15.18
N ALA A 208 -40.35 -30.36 -14.34
CA ALA A 208 -40.06 -31.67 -13.76
C ALA A 208 -41.15 -32.14 -12.78
N ALA A 209 -41.75 -31.23 -12.01
CA ALA A 209 -42.85 -31.55 -11.12
C ALA A 209 -44.11 -31.94 -11.91
N PHE A 210 -44.41 -31.21 -12.98
CA PHE A 210 -45.51 -31.52 -13.89
C PHE A 210 -45.32 -32.88 -14.57
N SER A 211 -44.16 -33.14 -15.17
CA SER A 211 -43.88 -34.44 -15.81
C SER A 211 -43.97 -35.58 -14.82
N SER A 212 -43.40 -35.42 -13.62
CA SER A 212 -43.49 -36.42 -12.55
C SER A 212 -44.91 -36.66 -12.06
N ALA A 213 -45.77 -35.64 -12.06
CA ALA A 213 -47.18 -35.78 -11.68
C ALA A 213 -47.97 -36.52 -12.77
N LEU A 214 -47.72 -36.19 -14.03
CA LEU A 214 -48.30 -36.85 -15.20
C LEU A 214 -47.92 -38.33 -15.25
N GLU A 215 -46.63 -38.66 -15.10
CA GLU A 215 -46.15 -40.04 -15.03
C GLU A 215 -46.82 -40.82 -13.89
N ARG A 216 -46.96 -40.20 -12.70
CA ARG A 216 -47.66 -40.82 -11.57
C ARG A 216 -49.13 -41.07 -11.88
N GLN A 217 -49.79 -40.19 -12.63
CA GLN A 217 -51.18 -40.38 -13.05
C GLN A 217 -51.30 -41.50 -14.08
N GLN A 218 -50.43 -41.53 -15.09
CA GLN A 218 -50.39 -42.59 -16.11
C GLN A 218 -50.14 -43.95 -15.47
N ARG A 219 -49.12 -44.09 -14.61
CA ARG A 219 -48.85 -45.33 -13.87
C ARG A 219 -50.03 -45.78 -13.01
N ARG A 220 -50.79 -44.84 -12.41
CA ARG A 220 -52.01 -45.17 -11.67
C ARG A 220 -53.10 -45.72 -12.59
N ARG A 221 -53.34 -45.08 -13.73
CA ARG A 221 -54.31 -45.55 -14.72
C ARG A 221 -53.95 -46.94 -15.24
N GLU A 222 -52.72 -47.12 -15.71
CA GLU A 222 -52.22 -48.41 -16.18
C GLU A 222 -52.34 -49.49 -15.10
N HIS A 223 -52.04 -49.15 -13.84
CA HIS A 223 -52.18 -50.09 -12.74
C HIS A 223 -53.64 -50.50 -12.54
N THR A 224 -54.56 -49.54 -12.48
CA THR A 224 -56.00 -49.78 -12.34
C THR A 224 -56.53 -50.62 -13.50
N GLU A 225 -56.17 -50.30 -14.74
CA GLU A 225 -56.55 -51.06 -15.93
C GLU A 225 -56.05 -52.50 -15.90
N ARG A 226 -54.81 -52.73 -15.46
CA ARG A 226 -54.28 -54.10 -15.28
C ARG A 226 -55.09 -54.85 -14.23
N VAL A 227 -55.40 -54.21 -13.09
CA VAL A 227 -56.25 -54.83 -12.05
C VAL A 227 -57.62 -55.20 -12.59
N LEU A 228 -58.27 -54.29 -13.33
CA LEU A 228 -59.59 -54.53 -13.90
C LEU A 228 -59.56 -55.66 -14.94
N ARG A 229 -58.52 -55.70 -15.79
CA ARG A 229 -58.30 -56.79 -16.75
C ARG A 229 -58.13 -58.14 -16.04
N ASP A 230 -57.29 -58.20 -15.01
CA ASP A 230 -57.07 -59.43 -14.23
C ASP A 230 -58.37 -59.90 -13.57
N VAL A 231 -59.16 -58.99 -12.99
CA VAL A 231 -60.44 -59.33 -12.34
C VAL A 231 -61.49 -59.77 -13.37
N ALA A 232 -61.55 -59.14 -14.54
CA ALA A 232 -62.50 -59.49 -15.61
C ALA A 232 -62.29 -60.91 -16.17
N GLN A 233 -61.06 -61.42 -16.13
CA GLN A 233 -60.71 -62.77 -16.60
C GLN A 233 -60.96 -63.87 -15.54
N LEU A 234 -61.19 -63.50 -14.29
CA LEU A 234 -61.36 -64.45 -13.17
C LEU A 234 -62.85 -64.80 -12.97
N SER A 235 -63.12 -66.08 -12.68
CA SER A 235 -64.44 -66.52 -12.22
C SER A 235 -64.78 -65.90 -10.85
N ALA A 236 -66.06 -65.56 -10.61
CA ALA A 236 -66.51 -64.87 -9.39
C ALA A 236 -66.01 -65.49 -8.07
N GLY A 237 -65.98 -66.83 -7.95
CA GLY A 237 -65.48 -67.52 -6.76
C GLY A 237 -63.98 -67.35 -6.48
N LYS A 238 -63.16 -66.97 -7.47
CA LYS A 238 -61.70 -66.78 -7.35
C LYS A 238 -61.29 -65.34 -7.04
N VAL A 239 -62.19 -64.37 -7.23
CA VAL A 239 -61.94 -62.94 -6.99
C VAL A 239 -61.55 -62.64 -5.53
N PRO A 240 -62.18 -63.22 -4.49
CA PRO A 240 -61.82 -62.95 -3.09
C PRO A 240 -60.38 -63.36 -2.75
N ALA A 241 -59.92 -64.51 -3.28
CA ALA A 241 -58.56 -65.00 -3.06
C ALA A 241 -57.51 -64.07 -3.70
N PHE A 242 -57.76 -63.61 -4.93
CA PHE A 242 -56.90 -62.64 -5.62
C PHE A 242 -56.79 -61.32 -4.85
N LEU A 243 -57.92 -60.77 -4.38
CA LEU A 243 -57.93 -59.54 -3.60
C LEU A 243 -57.18 -59.68 -2.26
N ARG A 244 -57.26 -60.86 -1.62
CA ARG A 244 -56.51 -61.15 -0.38
C ARG A 244 -55.01 -61.07 -0.60
N THR A 245 -54.47 -61.74 -1.61
CA THR A 245 -53.03 -61.71 -1.94
C THR A 245 -52.53 -60.29 -2.22
N ARG A 246 -53.34 -59.45 -2.89
CA ARG A 246 -52.98 -58.05 -3.14
C ARG A 246 -53.01 -57.18 -1.89
N ARG A 247 -53.94 -57.43 -0.96
CA ARG A 247 -53.97 -56.75 0.35
C ARG A 247 -52.74 -57.12 1.18
N GLU A 248 -52.34 -58.39 1.18
CA GLU A 248 -51.12 -58.87 1.85
C GLU A 248 -49.86 -58.22 1.25
N ALA A 249 -49.74 -58.18 -0.08
CA ALA A 249 -48.64 -57.50 -0.76
C ALA A 249 -48.62 -55.99 -0.49
N ALA A 250 -49.78 -55.32 -0.43
CA ALA A 250 -49.88 -53.91 -0.06
C ALA A 250 -49.46 -53.69 1.41
N ALA A 251 -49.90 -54.55 2.33
CA ALA A 251 -49.50 -54.50 3.73
C ALA A 251 -47.97 -54.64 3.88
N ALA A 252 -47.35 -55.59 3.18
CA ALA A 252 -45.90 -55.76 3.18
C ALA A 252 -45.17 -54.50 2.68
N ARG A 253 -45.68 -53.84 1.62
CA ARG A 253 -45.11 -52.58 1.10
C ARG A 253 -45.24 -51.44 2.10
N ILE A 254 -46.39 -51.30 2.76
CA ILE A 254 -46.62 -50.28 3.79
C ILE A 254 -45.67 -50.51 4.98
N GLN A 255 -45.55 -51.75 5.44
CA GLN A 255 -44.64 -52.12 6.53
C GLN A 255 -43.18 -51.85 6.17
N ALA A 256 -42.75 -52.18 4.95
CA ALA A 256 -41.40 -51.89 4.45
C ALA A 256 -41.15 -50.37 4.39
N ALA A 257 -42.10 -49.58 3.88
CA ALA A 257 -42.01 -48.13 3.84
C ALA A 257 -41.90 -47.52 5.26
N TRP A 258 -42.67 -48.05 6.21
CA TRP A 258 -42.62 -47.64 7.62
C TRP A 258 -41.26 -47.95 8.27
N ARG A 259 -40.73 -49.16 8.07
CA ARG A 259 -39.38 -49.54 8.54
C ARG A 259 -38.32 -48.59 7.98
N ALA A 260 -38.37 -48.28 6.68
CA ALA A 260 -37.46 -47.34 6.04
C ALA A 260 -37.62 -45.90 6.57
N TYR A 261 -38.84 -45.44 6.82
CA TYR A 261 -39.10 -44.13 7.43
C TYR A 261 -38.46 -44.01 8.81
N ARG A 262 -38.61 -45.02 9.67
CA ARG A 262 -38.01 -45.04 11.02
C ARG A 262 -36.49 -44.89 10.97
N VAL A 263 -35.82 -45.61 10.07
CA VAL A 263 -34.36 -45.52 9.88
C VAL A 263 -33.95 -44.13 9.40
N ARG A 264 -34.65 -43.59 8.40
CA ARG A 264 -34.38 -42.24 7.86
C ARG A 264 -34.58 -41.16 8.92
N ARG A 265 -35.63 -41.25 9.73
CA ARG A 265 -35.89 -40.32 10.83
C ARG A 265 -34.77 -40.34 11.87
N ARG A 266 -34.37 -41.52 12.34
CA ARG A 266 -33.23 -41.66 13.25
C ARG A 266 -31.97 -41.05 12.63
N LEU A 267 -31.65 -41.38 11.38
CA LEU A 267 -30.48 -40.83 10.71
C LEU A 267 -30.53 -39.29 10.61
N ALA A 268 -31.70 -38.71 10.36
CA ALA A 268 -31.89 -37.26 10.33
C ALA A 268 -31.64 -36.62 11.70
N GLU A 269 -32.17 -37.22 12.78
CA GLU A 269 -31.94 -36.79 14.16
C GLU A 269 -30.43 -36.85 14.51
N TRP A 270 -29.75 -37.94 14.17
CA TRP A 270 -28.31 -38.11 14.36
C TRP A 270 -27.50 -37.06 13.58
N ARG A 271 -27.86 -36.80 12.31
CA ARG A 271 -27.22 -35.75 11.49
C ARG A 271 -27.40 -34.36 12.11
N LEU A 272 -28.59 -34.05 12.62
CA LEU A 272 -28.88 -32.79 13.30
C LEU A 272 -28.04 -32.65 14.57
N GLN A 273 -27.95 -33.70 15.39
CA GLN A 273 -27.13 -33.70 16.60
C GLN A 273 -25.64 -33.50 16.27
N ARG A 274 -25.13 -34.16 15.23
CA ARG A 274 -23.74 -33.98 14.77
C ARG A 274 -23.47 -32.55 14.28
N ARG A 275 -24.43 -31.90 13.62
CA ARG A 275 -24.33 -30.48 13.24
C ARG A 275 -24.28 -29.57 14.48
N ARG A 276 -25.14 -29.81 15.48
CA ARG A 276 -25.13 -29.06 16.76
C ARG A 276 -23.80 -29.22 17.50
N GLN A 277 -23.27 -30.43 17.59
CA GLN A 277 -21.96 -30.70 18.20
C GLN A 277 -20.82 -29.99 17.46
N ARG A 278 -20.79 -30.06 16.13
CA ARG A 278 -19.80 -29.32 15.33
C ARG A 278 -19.88 -27.81 15.56
N ALA A 279 -21.09 -27.26 15.58
CA ALA A 279 -21.29 -25.84 15.88
C ALA A 279 -20.79 -25.48 17.29
N ALA A 280 -21.10 -26.30 18.30
CA ALA A 280 -20.62 -26.12 19.66
C ALA A 280 -19.09 -26.13 19.74
N VAL A 281 -18.42 -27.08 19.08
CA VAL A 281 -16.95 -27.13 19.02
C VAL A 281 -16.37 -25.88 18.35
N THR A 282 -16.98 -25.38 17.27
CA THR A 282 -16.55 -24.14 16.61
C THR A 282 -16.65 -22.94 17.55
N VAL A 283 -17.77 -22.80 18.26
CA VAL A 283 -17.96 -21.73 19.26
C VAL A 283 -16.96 -21.86 20.40
N GLN A 284 -16.76 -23.06 20.94
CA GLN A 284 -15.78 -23.33 22.00
C GLN A 284 -14.36 -23.00 21.56
N ARG A 285 -13.96 -23.39 20.34
CA ARG A 285 -12.64 -23.06 19.76
C ARG A 285 -12.45 -21.57 19.59
N TRP A 286 -13.48 -20.86 19.12
CA TRP A 286 -13.44 -19.40 19.00
C TRP A 286 -13.26 -18.75 20.38
N TRP A 287 -14.01 -19.19 21.39
CA TRP A 287 -13.92 -18.64 22.73
C TRP A 287 -12.58 -18.91 23.41
N ARG A 288 -12.03 -20.12 23.26
CA ARG A 288 -10.68 -20.44 23.75
C ARG A 288 -9.62 -19.55 23.10
N ARG A 289 -9.68 -19.33 21.79
CA ARG A 289 -8.77 -18.40 21.10
C ARG A 289 -8.93 -16.97 21.61
N ARG A 290 -10.17 -16.51 21.82
CA ARG A 290 -10.44 -15.19 22.39
C ARG A 290 -9.86 -15.05 23.80
N LEU A 291 -10.02 -16.06 24.65
CA LEU A 291 -9.45 -16.08 26.00
C LEU A 291 -7.92 -16.06 26.00
N ILE A 292 -7.27 -16.81 25.09
CA ILE A 292 -5.82 -16.74 24.90
C ILE A 292 -5.41 -15.33 24.48
N GLY A 293 -6.10 -14.73 23.51
CA GLY A 293 -5.88 -13.35 23.09
C GLY A 293 -6.01 -12.37 24.26
N LEU A 294 -7.07 -12.48 25.08
CA LEU A 294 -7.26 -11.63 26.25
C LEU A 294 -6.17 -11.81 27.32
N ARG A 295 -5.64 -13.04 27.50
CA ARG A 295 -4.52 -13.28 28.42
C ARG A 295 -3.22 -12.68 27.89
N LEU A 296 -2.97 -12.79 26.59
CA LEU A 296 -1.80 -12.17 25.95
C LEU A 296 -1.90 -10.65 25.96
N ASP A 297 -3.08 -10.08 25.71
CA ASP A 297 -3.32 -8.65 25.80
C ASP A 297 -3.11 -8.14 27.24
N ARG A 298 -3.48 -8.93 28.26
CA ARG A 298 -3.17 -8.62 29.67
C ARG A 298 -1.68 -8.75 29.99
N ALA A 299 -0.96 -9.68 29.35
CA ALA A 299 0.47 -9.87 29.56
C ALA A 299 1.34 -8.85 28.79
N LEU A 300 0.83 -8.32 27.67
CA LEU A 300 1.50 -7.32 26.81
C LEU A 300 1.06 -5.88 27.10
N GLY A 301 -0.06 -5.69 27.80
CA GLY A 301 -0.37 -4.41 28.43
C GLY A 301 0.65 -4.16 29.54
N GLU A 302 1.15 -2.93 29.63
CA GLU A 302 1.78 -2.48 30.88
C GLU A 302 0.83 -2.86 32.03
N PRO A 303 1.34 -3.44 33.13
CA PRO A 303 0.49 -3.71 34.28
C PRO A 303 -0.27 -2.41 34.58
N PRO A 304 -1.59 -2.49 34.87
CA PRO A 304 -2.29 -1.30 35.35
C PRO A 304 -1.41 -0.75 36.46
N LEU A 305 -1.00 0.52 36.36
CA LEU A 305 -0.16 1.17 37.36
C LEU A 305 -0.70 0.77 38.73
N GLU A 306 -0.02 -0.17 39.39
CA GLU A 306 -0.32 -0.52 40.76
C GLU A 306 0.24 0.66 41.53
N ILE A 307 -0.52 1.75 41.58
CA ILE A 307 -0.20 2.89 42.41
C ILE A 307 -0.19 2.30 43.82
N THR A 308 1.01 2.09 44.34
CA THR A 308 1.17 1.51 45.67
C THR A 308 0.56 2.50 46.67
N LEU A 309 0.00 1.99 47.78
CA LEU A 309 -0.60 2.84 48.82
C LEU A 309 0.36 3.96 49.27
N GLN A 310 1.66 3.66 49.30
CA GLN A 310 2.74 4.60 49.60
C GLN A 310 2.91 5.72 48.55
N GLU A 311 2.70 5.43 47.27
CA GLU A 311 2.72 6.45 46.21
C GLU A 311 1.47 7.34 46.28
N VAL A 312 0.30 6.77 46.60
CA VAL A 312 -0.92 7.55 46.85
C VAL A 312 -0.72 8.50 48.04
N GLU A 313 -0.19 7.99 49.15
CA GLU A 313 0.13 8.79 50.34
C GLU A 313 1.15 9.89 50.05
N LYS A 314 2.20 9.58 49.28
CA LYS A 314 3.20 10.57 48.84
C LYS A 314 2.58 11.68 48.00
N TYR A 315 1.70 11.34 47.05
CA TYR A 315 1.01 12.34 46.24
C TYR A 315 0.01 13.16 47.06
N GLN A 316 -0.67 12.55 48.03
CA GLN A 316 -1.53 13.26 48.97
C GLN A 316 -0.75 14.25 49.83
N GLN A 317 0.39 13.84 50.40
CA GLN A 317 1.27 14.75 51.14
C GLN A 317 1.78 15.92 50.28
N GLN A 318 2.10 15.66 49.00
CA GLN A 318 2.48 16.72 48.06
C GLN A 318 1.33 17.69 47.79
N ILE A 319 0.11 17.19 47.62
CA ILE A 319 -1.09 18.02 47.44
C ILE A 319 -1.36 18.85 48.71
N ASP A 320 -1.34 18.21 49.88
CA ASP A 320 -1.63 18.87 51.16
C ASP A 320 -0.58 19.95 51.45
N SER A 321 0.71 19.67 51.23
CA SER A 321 1.77 20.68 51.39
C SER A 321 1.64 21.86 50.43
N ALA A 322 1.19 21.63 49.19
CA ALA A 322 0.95 22.70 48.21
C ALA A 322 -0.31 23.52 48.56
N VAL A 323 -1.35 22.88 49.09
CA VAL A 323 -2.56 23.54 49.60
C VAL A 323 -2.23 24.41 50.82
N GLU A 324 -1.44 23.90 51.76
CA GLU A 324 -1.02 24.66 52.94
C GLU A 324 -0.10 25.83 52.57
N ALA A 325 0.83 25.64 51.61
CA ALA A 325 1.64 26.73 51.08
C ALA A 325 0.79 27.80 50.38
N ALA A 326 -0.24 27.40 49.62
CA ALA A 326 -1.16 28.33 48.98
C ALA A 326 -2.06 29.08 49.99
N ARG A 327 -2.49 28.41 51.07
CA ARG A 327 -3.24 29.02 52.19
C ARG A 327 -2.38 30.03 52.97
N ALA A 328 -1.13 29.67 53.26
CA ALA A 328 -0.18 30.57 53.91
C ALA A 328 0.12 31.80 53.04
N ALA A 329 0.19 31.65 51.71
CA ALA A 329 0.40 32.75 50.78
C ALA A 329 -0.84 33.67 50.62
N ALA A 330 -2.05 33.15 50.84
CA ALA A 330 -3.30 33.92 50.69
C ALA A 330 -3.62 34.79 51.94
N GLY A 331 -3.10 34.44 53.13
CA GLY A 331 -3.37 35.14 54.39
C GLY A 331 -4.77 34.87 54.96
N PRO A 332 -5.03 35.17 56.25
CA PRO A 332 -6.30 34.85 56.93
C PRO A 332 -7.51 35.67 56.43
N ASP A 333 -7.29 36.80 55.76
CA ASP A 333 -8.34 37.70 55.24
C ASP A 333 -8.58 37.56 53.73
N ALA A 334 -8.13 36.47 53.10
CA ALA A 334 -8.35 36.23 51.68
C ALA A 334 -9.85 36.16 51.35
N PRO A 335 -10.36 36.92 50.36
CA PRO A 335 -11.76 36.84 49.97
C PRO A 335 -12.10 35.43 49.52
N VAL A 336 -13.08 34.80 50.20
CA VAL A 336 -13.53 33.46 49.86
C VAL A 336 -14.07 33.48 48.42
N PRO A 337 -13.46 32.73 47.48
CA PRO A 337 -13.87 32.77 46.08
C PRO A 337 -15.34 32.34 45.97
N THR A 338 -16.08 33.09 45.16
CA THR A 338 -17.51 32.86 44.99
C THR A 338 -17.72 31.48 44.34
N ARG A 339 -18.83 30.80 44.64
CA ARG A 339 -19.15 29.48 44.06
C ARG A 339 -19.01 29.42 42.53
N ALA A 340 -19.31 30.52 41.83
CA ALA A 340 -19.15 30.65 40.39
C ALA A 340 -17.68 30.66 39.94
N GLU A 341 -16.78 31.25 40.72
CA GLU A 341 -15.33 31.32 40.42
C GLU A 341 -14.68 29.94 40.63
N LEU A 342 -15.07 29.24 41.70
CA LEU A 342 -14.65 27.85 41.94
C LEU A 342 -15.10 26.91 40.81
N GLN A 343 -16.34 27.07 40.32
CA GLN A 343 -16.83 26.30 39.18
C GLN A 343 -16.05 26.60 37.90
N ARG A 344 -15.64 27.86 37.69
CA ARG A 344 -14.82 28.24 36.54
C ARG A 344 -13.43 27.62 36.61
N GLN A 345 -12.78 27.69 37.78
CA GLN A 345 -11.46 27.09 38.00
C GLN A 345 -11.49 25.56 37.82
N LEU A 346 -12.54 24.89 38.33
CA LEU A 346 -12.73 23.44 38.13
C LEU A 346 -12.87 23.10 36.63
N ALA A 347 -13.68 23.85 35.88
CA ALA A 347 -13.84 23.65 34.45
C ALA A 347 -12.52 23.88 33.68
N GLU A 348 -11.72 24.88 34.07
CA GLU A 348 -10.39 25.16 33.51
C GLU A 348 -9.40 24.00 33.78
N CYS A 349 -9.41 23.44 35.00
CA CYS A 349 -8.61 22.28 35.38
C CYS A 349 -9.02 21.01 34.61
N GLU A 350 -10.32 20.72 34.52
CA GLU A 350 -10.84 19.59 33.74
C GLU A 350 -10.49 19.71 32.25
N ALA A 351 -10.56 20.93 31.70
CA ALA A 351 -10.13 21.20 30.34
C ALA A 351 -8.62 21.03 30.15
N ALA A 352 -7.79 21.42 31.13
CA ALA A 352 -6.35 21.20 31.13
C ALA A 352 -6.00 19.70 31.17
N LEU A 353 -6.63 18.93 32.07
CA LEU A 353 -6.47 17.47 32.17
C LEU A 353 -6.96 16.76 30.91
N GLY A 354 -8.08 17.20 30.34
CA GLY A 354 -8.58 16.69 29.07
C GLY A 354 -7.60 16.93 27.92
N ARG A 355 -6.88 18.06 27.91
CA ARG A 355 -5.84 18.37 26.91
C ARG A 355 -4.62 17.47 27.06
N THR A 356 -4.15 17.22 28.28
CA THR A 356 -2.99 16.33 28.54
C THR A 356 -3.32 14.88 28.23
N ALA A 357 -4.48 14.37 28.64
CA ALA A 357 -4.94 13.02 28.32
C ALA A 357 -5.03 12.77 26.80
N ARG A 358 -5.54 13.75 26.03
CA ARG A 358 -5.56 13.68 24.56
C ARG A 358 -4.16 13.68 23.95
N ARG A 359 -3.21 14.42 24.51
CA ARG A 359 -1.79 14.39 24.07
C ARG A 359 -1.18 13.02 24.31
N LEU A 360 -1.31 12.47 25.51
CA LEU A 360 -0.81 11.14 25.85
C LEU A 360 -1.43 10.04 24.98
N ALA A 361 -2.74 10.12 24.69
CA ALA A 361 -3.41 9.19 23.79
C ALA A 361 -2.88 9.29 22.34
N ARG A 362 -2.59 10.51 21.86
CA ARG A 362 -1.98 10.74 20.54
C ARG A 362 -0.55 10.20 20.49
N ASP A 363 0.24 10.40 21.53
CA ASP A 363 1.60 9.90 21.62
C ASP A 363 1.63 8.37 21.68
N ALA A 364 0.73 7.76 22.45
CA ALA A 364 0.54 6.31 22.47
C ALA A 364 0.12 5.77 21.10
N ALA A 365 -0.79 6.45 20.38
CA ALA A 365 -1.19 6.08 19.03
C ALA A 365 -0.02 6.24 18.03
N CYS A 366 0.78 7.30 18.16
CA CYS A 366 1.99 7.53 17.37
C CYS A 366 3.01 6.41 17.58
N ARG A 367 3.30 6.05 18.84
CA ARG A 367 4.17 4.93 19.20
C ARG A 367 3.67 3.60 18.63
N ARG A 368 2.36 3.32 18.71
CA ARG A 368 1.76 2.13 18.07
C ARG A 368 1.97 2.14 16.56
N ARG A 369 1.79 3.30 15.91
CA ARG A 369 1.99 3.46 14.46
C ARG A 369 3.45 3.29 14.05
N CYS A 370 4.39 3.84 14.81
CA CYS A 370 5.83 3.63 14.59
C CYS A 370 6.20 2.16 14.75
N ARG A 371 5.66 1.45 15.76
CA ARG A 371 5.86 0.00 15.92
C ARG A 371 5.27 -0.80 14.76
N GLN A 372 4.08 -0.43 14.27
CA GLN A 372 3.48 -1.07 13.09
C GLN A 372 4.28 -0.80 11.81
N LEU A 373 4.81 0.41 11.64
CA LEU A 373 5.68 0.76 10.52
C LEU A 373 7.02 0.02 10.59
N LEU A 374 7.63 -0.08 11.77
CA LEU A 374 8.84 -0.88 11.97
C LEU A 374 8.60 -2.36 11.69
N ALA A 375 7.48 -2.93 12.16
CA ALA A 375 7.09 -4.30 11.85
C ALA A 375 6.82 -4.49 10.34
N HIS A 376 6.24 -3.48 9.68
CA HIS A 376 6.02 -3.50 8.24
C HIS A 376 7.32 -3.37 7.46
N CYS A 377 8.24 -2.49 7.86
CA CYS A 377 9.58 -2.38 7.27
C CYS A 377 10.37 -3.67 7.47
N GLN A 378 10.31 -4.30 8.64
CA GLN A 378 10.91 -5.61 8.88
C GLN A 378 10.28 -6.69 7.98
N ALA A 379 8.96 -6.70 7.81
CA ALA A 379 8.29 -7.61 6.89
C ALA A 379 8.62 -7.32 5.41
N VAL A 380 8.73 -6.04 5.02
CA VAL A 380 9.08 -5.60 3.67
C VAL A 380 10.54 -5.90 3.35
N CYS A 381 11.47 -5.70 4.28
CA CYS A 381 12.86 -6.16 4.17
C CYS A 381 12.94 -7.68 4.12
N SER A 382 11.98 -8.40 4.71
CA SER A 382 11.86 -9.85 4.57
C SER A 382 11.28 -10.29 3.22
N THR A 383 10.60 -9.41 2.48
CA THR A 383 9.98 -9.70 1.17
C THR A 383 10.67 -9.03 -0.03
N MET A 384 11.45 -7.98 0.17
CA MET A 384 12.22 -7.26 -0.85
C MET A 384 13.68 -7.73 -0.79
N ALA A 385 13.89 -9.01 -1.10
CA ALA A 385 15.16 -9.46 -1.63
C ALA A 385 15.10 -9.25 -3.16
N LEU A 386 16.09 -8.56 -3.72
CA LEU A 386 16.31 -8.42 -5.16
C LEU A 386 16.30 -9.79 -5.88
N PRO A 387 15.98 -9.85 -7.18
CA PRO A 387 16.00 -11.09 -7.96
C PRO A 387 17.37 -11.78 -7.86
N ALA A 388 17.34 -13.04 -7.46
CA ALA A 388 18.45 -13.79 -6.91
C ALA A 388 19.16 -14.65 -7.97
N ASP A 389 19.64 -14.03 -9.04
CA ASP A 389 20.37 -14.74 -10.11
C ASP A 389 21.88 -14.42 -10.15
N GLN A 390 22.41 -13.60 -9.23
CA GLN A 390 23.81 -13.11 -9.30
C GLN A 390 24.68 -13.27 -8.06
N VAL A 391 24.22 -13.87 -6.95
CA VAL A 391 25.05 -13.98 -5.73
C VAL A 391 25.25 -15.43 -5.28
N PRO A 392 26.48 -15.96 -5.28
CA PRO A 392 26.76 -17.32 -4.86
C PRO A 392 26.60 -17.52 -3.34
N PRO A 393 26.23 -18.73 -2.89
CA PRO A 393 25.74 -19.00 -1.52
C PRO A 393 26.75 -18.79 -0.37
N HIS A 394 28.00 -18.46 -0.65
CA HIS A 394 29.04 -18.26 0.36
C HIS A 394 29.20 -16.79 0.81
N GLU A 395 28.47 -15.85 0.22
CA GLU A 395 28.65 -14.41 0.47
C GLU A 395 27.68 -13.82 1.53
N PHE A 396 26.72 -14.60 2.02
CA PHE A 396 25.82 -14.18 3.11
C PHE A 396 26.56 -14.13 4.46
N ARG A 397 27.36 -13.07 4.69
CA ARG A 397 27.95 -12.75 5.98
C ARG A 397 26.99 -11.87 6.80
N CYS A 398 25.93 -12.48 7.32
CA CYS A 398 25.16 -11.86 8.39
C CYS A 398 25.83 -12.19 9.74
N PRO A 399 26.04 -11.20 10.65
CA PRO A 399 26.57 -11.45 12.00
C PRO A 399 25.69 -12.36 12.87
N ASP A 400 24.38 -12.46 12.59
CA ASP A 400 23.45 -13.33 13.33
C ASP A 400 23.31 -14.71 12.64
N PRO A 401 23.74 -15.82 13.31
CA PRO A 401 23.70 -17.16 12.73
C PRO A 401 22.28 -17.68 12.47
N ARG A 402 21.27 -17.20 13.20
CA ARG A 402 19.87 -17.63 13.01
C ARG A 402 19.29 -17.05 11.73
N LEU A 403 19.57 -15.78 11.48
CA LEU A 403 19.16 -15.10 10.24
C LEU A 403 19.84 -15.73 9.03
N ALA A 404 21.14 -16.06 9.15
CA ALA A 404 21.87 -16.74 8.09
C ALA A 404 21.36 -18.16 7.80
N ALA A 405 20.93 -18.91 8.83
CA ALA A 405 20.34 -20.24 8.67
C ALA A 405 18.95 -20.18 8.02
N GLU A 406 18.12 -19.22 8.44
CA GLU A 406 16.79 -18.94 7.87
C GLU A 406 16.90 -18.56 6.38
N ALA A 407 17.83 -17.67 6.04
CA ALA A 407 18.10 -17.26 4.66
C ALA A 407 18.55 -18.44 3.78
N ARG A 408 19.47 -19.29 4.26
CA ARG A 408 19.90 -20.51 3.56
C ARG A 408 18.75 -21.48 3.32
N ARG A 409 17.86 -21.65 4.30
CA ARG A 409 16.67 -22.51 4.18
C ARG A 409 15.69 -21.99 3.14
N LEU A 410 15.45 -20.68 3.11
CA LEU A 410 14.56 -20.04 2.13
C LEU A 410 15.14 -20.12 0.71
N HIS A 411 16.44 -19.88 0.55
CA HIS A 411 17.12 -20.02 -0.74
C HIS A 411 17.04 -21.45 -1.30
N ARG A 412 17.28 -22.47 -0.46
CA ARG A 412 17.12 -23.88 -0.86
C ARG A 412 15.69 -24.21 -1.26
N ARG A 413 14.70 -23.61 -0.61
CA ARG A 413 13.28 -23.78 -0.98
C ARG A 413 12.93 -23.08 -2.29
N ALA A 414 13.45 -21.87 -2.53
CA ALA A 414 13.22 -21.13 -3.76
C ALA A 414 13.86 -21.82 -4.98
N THR A 415 15.11 -22.26 -4.85
CA THR A 415 15.81 -23.04 -5.89
C THR A 415 15.14 -24.39 -6.15
N ALA A 416 14.69 -25.10 -5.11
CA ALA A 416 13.90 -26.32 -5.28
C ALA A 416 12.56 -26.07 -5.99
N ARG A 417 11.88 -24.95 -5.73
CA ARG A 417 10.64 -24.55 -6.44
C ARG A 417 10.89 -24.16 -7.90
N ALA A 418 12.00 -23.47 -8.18
CA ALA A 418 12.37 -23.10 -9.54
C ALA A 418 12.74 -24.34 -10.39
N ALA A 419 13.34 -25.35 -9.75
CA ALA A 419 13.64 -26.64 -10.37
C ALA A 419 12.42 -27.60 -10.40
N ALA A 420 11.31 -27.28 -9.72
CA ALA A 420 10.13 -28.13 -9.69
C ALA A 420 9.31 -28.01 -10.99
N PRO A 421 8.75 -29.12 -11.47
CA PRO A 421 7.92 -29.12 -12.67
C PRO A 421 6.63 -28.30 -12.49
N TRP A 422 6.12 -27.75 -13.59
CA TRP A 422 5.08 -26.71 -13.59
C TRP A 422 3.77 -27.10 -12.89
N TRP A 423 3.45 -28.40 -12.79
CA TRP A 423 2.24 -28.88 -12.12
C TRP A 423 2.29 -28.82 -10.59
N GLU A 424 3.49 -28.86 -9.99
CA GLU A 424 3.68 -28.79 -8.53
C GLU A 424 3.70 -27.34 -8.01
N ARG A 425 3.79 -26.37 -8.93
CA ARG A 425 3.77 -24.93 -8.64
C ARG A 425 2.35 -24.35 -8.51
N LEU A 426 1.32 -25.10 -8.84
CA LEU A 426 -0.07 -24.61 -8.92
C LEU A 426 -0.83 -24.63 -7.59
N ASP A 427 -0.40 -25.41 -6.60
CA ASP A 427 -1.18 -25.66 -5.37
C ASP A 427 -1.12 -24.55 -4.31
N GLU A 428 -0.30 -23.51 -4.48
CA GLU A 428 -0.16 -22.41 -3.50
C GLU A 428 -0.68 -21.04 -3.96
N GLU A 429 -1.06 -20.85 -5.23
CA GLU A 429 -1.60 -19.55 -5.72
C GLU A 429 -3.08 -19.30 -5.34
N GLY A 430 -3.65 -20.19 -4.53
CA GLY A 430 -5.03 -20.13 -4.08
C GLY A 430 -5.20 -19.51 -2.70
N ASP A 431 -4.61 -18.34 -2.39
CA ASP A 431 -5.11 -17.39 -1.36
C ASP A 431 -4.18 -16.15 -1.24
N GLY A 432 -4.29 -15.16 -2.14
CA GLY A 432 -3.69 -13.83 -1.93
C GLY A 432 -3.38 -13.04 -3.20
N TYR A 433 -4.31 -12.18 -3.63
CA TYR A 433 -4.11 -11.26 -4.76
C TYR A 433 -3.05 -10.17 -4.49
N GLY A 434 -2.17 -9.90 -5.46
CA GLY A 434 -1.65 -8.55 -5.74
C GLY A 434 -0.14 -8.35 -5.60
N GLY A 435 0.57 -8.34 -6.73
CA GLY A 435 1.96 -7.90 -6.81
C GLY A 435 2.40 -7.77 -8.27
N LEU A 436 2.78 -6.56 -8.65
CA LEU A 436 3.22 -6.17 -9.98
C LEU A 436 4.42 -7.02 -10.45
N GLY A 437 4.32 -7.62 -11.64
CA GLY A 437 5.47 -8.07 -12.43
C GLY A 437 5.63 -7.15 -13.65
N PRO A 438 6.86 -6.79 -14.05
CA PRO A 438 7.10 -5.86 -15.14
C PRO A 438 6.78 -6.50 -16.49
N GLU A 439 6.04 -5.78 -17.33
CA GLU A 439 5.89 -6.10 -18.75
C GLU A 439 7.20 -5.77 -19.47
N GLU A 440 7.98 -6.79 -19.81
CA GLU A 440 8.89 -6.75 -20.95
C GLU A 440 8.34 -7.69 -22.02
N ARG A 441 7.64 -7.11 -23.00
CA ARG A 441 7.41 -7.75 -24.30
C ARG A 441 8.08 -6.89 -25.36
N HIS A 442 9.26 -7.34 -25.79
CA HIS A 442 9.86 -6.96 -27.05
C HIS A 442 8.94 -7.35 -28.22
N GLY A 443 8.88 -6.45 -29.20
CA GLY A 443 8.15 -6.64 -30.45
C GLY A 443 8.80 -7.69 -31.36
N GLY A 444 7.99 -8.23 -32.26
CA GLY A 444 8.41 -9.20 -33.26
C GLY A 444 7.31 -9.46 -34.29
N MET A 445 7.27 -8.58 -35.31
CA MET A 445 6.89 -8.83 -36.70
C MET A 445 5.78 -9.86 -36.98
N GLY A 446 4.57 -9.37 -37.28
CA GLY A 446 3.61 -10.07 -38.12
C GLY A 446 3.79 -9.70 -39.59
N ARG A 447 4.09 -10.70 -40.43
CA ARG A 447 3.67 -10.75 -41.84
C ARG A 447 2.96 -12.08 -42.01
N GLU A 448 1.70 -12.04 -42.40
CA GLU A 448 1.17 -12.84 -43.50
C GLU A 448 -0.24 -12.37 -43.87
N HIS A 449 -0.47 -12.38 -45.18
CA HIS A 449 -1.63 -11.85 -45.88
C HIS A 449 -2.77 -12.88 -45.87
N GLY A 450 -4.01 -12.40 -45.97
CA GLY A 450 -5.17 -13.26 -46.22
C GLY A 450 -6.47 -12.49 -46.21
N TYR A 451 -6.71 -11.71 -47.28
CA TYR A 451 -8.01 -11.10 -47.57
C TYR A 451 -9.03 -12.18 -47.98
N GLY A 452 -10.21 -12.10 -47.39
CA GLY A 452 -11.47 -12.68 -47.85
C GLY A 452 -12.53 -12.20 -46.86
N GLY A 453 -13.59 -11.51 -47.21
CA GLY A 453 -14.25 -11.21 -48.47
C GLY A 453 -15.62 -10.72 -48.03
N MET A 454 -15.99 -9.50 -48.43
CA MET A 454 -17.29 -8.94 -48.09
C MET A 454 -18.40 -9.73 -48.79
N GLY A 455 -19.44 -10.06 -48.04
CA GLY A 455 -20.71 -10.57 -48.55
C GLY A 455 -21.82 -10.09 -47.63
N ASN A 456 -22.69 -9.26 -48.19
CA ASN A 456 -23.86 -8.65 -47.56
C ASN A 456 -24.79 -9.69 -46.93
N ASP A 457 -25.49 -9.30 -45.86
CA ASP A 457 -26.95 -9.24 -45.89
C ASP A 457 -27.49 -8.47 -44.69
N ALA A 458 -28.24 -7.42 -45.02
CA ALA A 458 -29.12 -6.71 -44.13
C ALA A 458 -30.37 -7.55 -43.86
N LEU A 459 -30.97 -7.45 -42.65
CA LEU A 459 -32.37 -7.05 -42.45
C LEU A 459 -32.90 -7.33 -41.04
N TYR A 460 -33.66 -6.32 -40.57
CA TYR A 460 -34.65 -6.26 -39.49
C TYR A 460 -34.21 -6.24 -38.02
N GLY A 461 -34.22 -5.01 -37.49
CA GLY A 461 -34.62 -4.74 -36.12
C GLY A 461 -36.14 -4.60 -35.97
N GLY A 462 -36.60 -4.81 -34.74
CA GLY A 462 -37.75 -4.15 -34.11
C GLY A 462 -39.15 -4.55 -34.54
N VAL A 463 -39.84 -5.34 -33.71
CA VAL A 463 -41.28 -5.16 -33.47
C VAL A 463 -41.60 -5.49 -31.99
N ASP A 464 -42.36 -4.57 -31.40
CA ASP A 464 -42.89 -4.58 -30.05
C ASP A 464 -43.81 -5.76 -29.74
N LEU A 465 -43.76 -6.19 -28.48
CA LEU A 465 -44.59 -7.23 -27.90
C LEU A 465 -45.86 -6.60 -27.32
N LYS A 466 -46.90 -6.44 -28.14
CA LYS A 466 -48.28 -6.24 -27.69
C LYS A 466 -49.22 -7.10 -28.55
N ASP A 467 -50.23 -7.63 -27.88
CA ASP A 467 -51.44 -8.24 -28.41
C ASP A 467 -51.33 -9.70 -28.90
N LEU A 468 -51.52 -10.64 -27.96
CA LEU A 468 -52.15 -11.93 -28.25
C LEU A 468 -52.87 -12.47 -26.99
N TYR A 469 -54.05 -11.91 -26.75
CA TYR A 469 -55.12 -12.54 -25.99
C TYR A 469 -56.22 -12.97 -26.97
N GLY A 470 -56.71 -14.20 -26.80
CA GLY A 470 -57.97 -14.71 -27.37
C GLY A 470 -57.90 -15.00 -28.87
N THR A 471 -58.59 -15.96 -29.47
CA THR A 471 -59.66 -16.91 -29.08
C THR A 471 -59.72 -17.82 -30.32
N GLY A 472 -59.72 -19.16 -30.20
CA GLY A 472 -60.98 -19.92 -30.17
C GLY A 472 -61.23 -20.59 -31.53
N ASN A 473 -61.48 -21.92 -31.49
CA ASN A 473 -62.09 -22.80 -32.50
C ASN A 473 -61.42 -22.87 -33.88
N GLY A 474 -61.27 -24.01 -34.55
CA GLY A 474 -61.78 -25.36 -34.41
C GLY A 474 -61.47 -26.08 -35.74
N ASP A 475 -61.54 -27.42 -35.73
CA ASP A 475 -61.86 -28.28 -36.88
C ASP A 475 -60.87 -28.32 -38.07
N LEU A 476 -60.15 -29.42 -38.32
CA LEU A 476 -60.56 -30.71 -38.91
C LEU A 476 -59.89 -30.85 -40.30
N PHE A 477 -59.68 -32.11 -40.70
CA PHE A 477 -59.08 -32.63 -41.94
C PHE A 477 -57.54 -32.63 -41.97
N ALA A 478 -56.90 -33.78 -41.71
CA ALA A 478 -56.80 -34.98 -42.55
C ALA A 478 -55.96 -34.76 -43.82
N GLY A 479 -54.86 -35.53 -43.91
CA GLY A 479 -54.57 -36.24 -45.16
C GLY A 479 -53.28 -35.90 -45.90
N VAL A 480 -52.31 -36.79 -45.75
CA VAL A 480 -51.58 -37.48 -46.84
C VAL A 480 -50.69 -36.64 -47.80
N SER A 481 -49.39 -36.91 -47.65
CA SER A 481 -48.32 -37.08 -48.67
C SER A 481 -48.02 -35.96 -49.66
N ARG A 482 -46.79 -35.43 -49.56
CA ARG A 482 -45.61 -35.94 -50.30
C ARG A 482 -44.33 -35.58 -49.58
#